data_AF-A0A8S2RN95-F1
#
_entry.id   AF-A0A8S2RN95-F1
#
_cell.length_a   1.000
_cell.length_b   1.000
_cell.length_c   1.000
_cell.angle_alpha   90.00
_cell.angle_beta   90.00
_cell.angle_gamma   90.00
#
_symmetry.space_group_name_H-M   'P 1'
#
loop_
_entity.id
_entity.type
_entity.pdbx_description
1 polymer ?
#
loop_
_entity_poly.entity_id
_entity_poly.type
_entity_poly.pdbx_seq_one_letter_code
_entity_poly.pdbx_strand_id
1 'polypeptide(L)'
;SNTGVIELNGNQLTSLANPETIISDITTVISLKNNNITVLPTTIRKATKLEILDLSNNQLTELPEAVYSLPALKTLILWKNSFSRLEIERIQGRFRTMSAAVIL
;
A
#
# COMPACT_ATOMS: atom_id res chain seq x y z
N SER A 1 6.35 -10.04 20.71
CA SER A 1 6.56 -9.14 19.54
C SER A 1 5.19 -8.74 19.03
N ASN A 2 4.75 -7.53 19.36
CA ASN A 2 3.42 -7.03 18.99
C ASN A 2 3.47 -6.54 17.52
N THR A 3 3.38 -7.44 16.56
CA THR A 3 3.32 -7.08 15.13
C THR A 3 1.95 -6.49 14.84
N GLY A 4 1.86 -5.21 14.49
CA GLY A 4 0.63 -4.62 13.97
C GLY A 4 0.38 -5.17 12.57
N VAL A 5 -0.58 -6.09 12.45
CA VAL A 5 -1.00 -6.67 11.17
C VAL A 5 -2.42 -6.21 10.90
N ILE A 6 -2.67 -5.66 9.71
CA ILE A 6 -3.99 -5.26 9.23
C ILE A 6 -4.31 -6.10 8.00
N GLU A 7 -5.23 -7.05 8.14
CA GLU A 7 -5.70 -7.91 7.04
C GLU A 7 -7.20 -7.71 6.86
N LEU A 8 -7.60 -7.07 5.77
CA LEU A 8 -8.99 -6.80 5.41
C LEU A 8 -9.32 -7.34 4.02
N ASN A 9 -8.75 -8.50 3.69
CA ASN A 9 -8.82 -9.10 2.37
C ASN A 9 -10.24 -9.56 2.01
N GLY A 10 -10.62 -9.46 0.73
CA GLY A 10 -11.87 -10.03 0.22
C GLY A 10 -13.13 -9.30 0.68
N ASN A 11 -13.02 -8.02 1.02
CA ASN A 11 -14.16 -7.18 1.38
C ASN A 11 -14.60 -6.33 0.17
N GLN A 12 -15.53 -5.39 0.41
CA GLN A 12 -16.02 -4.45 -0.60
C GLN A 12 -15.53 -3.03 -0.33
N LEU A 13 -14.38 -2.89 0.37
CA LEU A 13 -13.87 -1.60 0.79
C LEU A 13 -13.51 -0.75 -0.44
N THR A 14 -14.02 0.47 -0.49
CA THR A 14 -13.58 1.51 -1.44
C THR A 14 -12.47 2.38 -0.86
N SER A 15 -12.37 2.41 0.47
CA SER A 15 -11.31 3.06 1.25
C SER A 15 -11.23 2.43 2.65
N LEU A 16 -10.17 2.73 3.40
CA LEU A 16 -10.13 2.46 4.84
C LEU A 16 -10.95 3.52 5.59
N ALA A 17 -11.88 3.09 6.46
CA ALA A 17 -12.58 3.98 7.37
C ALA A 17 -11.68 4.34 8.57
N ASN A 18 -11.61 5.61 8.93
CA ASN A 18 -10.81 6.12 10.05
C ASN A 18 -9.34 5.63 10.06
N PRO A 19 -8.58 5.79 8.95
CA PRO A 19 -7.23 5.21 8.84
C PRO A 19 -6.26 5.69 9.93
N GLU A 20 -6.49 6.86 10.52
CA GLU A 20 -5.74 7.41 11.65
C GLU A 20 -5.88 6.67 12.97
N THR A 21 -6.93 5.86 13.15
CA THR A 21 -7.11 5.01 14.34
C THR A 21 -6.58 3.59 14.12
N ILE A 22 -6.49 3.15 12.86
CA ILE A 22 -6.09 1.80 12.48
C ILE A 22 -4.57 1.74 12.19
N ILE A 23 -4.04 2.72 11.46
CA ILE A 23 -2.65 2.74 11.00
C ILE A 23 -1.77 3.43 12.05
N SER A 24 -0.82 2.66 12.60
CA SER A 24 0.13 3.11 13.62
C SER A 24 1.57 2.73 13.28
N ASP A 25 2.53 3.26 14.04
CA ASP A 25 3.97 3.05 13.90
C ASP A 25 4.43 1.61 14.22
N ILE A 26 3.60 0.81 14.87
CA ILE A 26 3.84 -0.62 15.09
C ILE A 26 3.35 -1.51 13.95
N THR A 27 2.69 -0.93 12.94
CA THR A 27 2.15 -1.67 11.79
C THR A 27 3.29 -2.15 10.91
N THR A 28 3.30 -3.45 10.62
CA THR A 28 4.34 -4.15 9.86
C THR A 28 3.82 -4.78 8.57
N VAL A 29 2.53 -5.13 8.54
CA VAL A 29 1.86 -5.69 7.36
C VAL A 29 0.49 -5.05 7.19
N ILE A 30 0.20 -4.60 5.96
CA ILE A 30 -1.14 -4.18 5.53
C ILE A 30 -1.49 -5.00 4.28
N SER A 31 -2.55 -5.79 4.37
CA SER A 31 -3.12 -6.53 3.24
C SER A 31 -4.58 -6.12 3.07
N LEU A 32 -4.87 -5.48 1.93
CA LEU A 32 -6.19 -5.04 1.51
C LEU A 32 -6.57 -5.68 0.17
N LYS A 33 -6.01 -6.84 -0.13
CA LYS A 33 -6.18 -7.56 -1.38
C LYS A 33 -7.66 -7.90 -1.63
N ASN A 34 -8.07 -7.94 -2.89
CA ASN A 34 -9.44 -8.29 -3.29
C ASN A 34 -10.47 -7.35 -2.65
N ASN A 35 -10.32 -6.05 -2.88
CA ASN A 35 -11.29 -5.02 -2.46
C ASN A 35 -11.63 -4.13 -3.67
N ASN A 36 -12.34 -3.03 -3.43
CA ASN A 36 -12.68 -2.02 -4.43
C ASN A 36 -11.94 -0.70 -4.18
N ILE A 37 -10.75 -0.74 -3.59
CA ILE A 37 -10.06 0.47 -3.13
C ILE A 37 -9.68 1.31 -4.35
N THR A 38 -10.13 2.57 -4.35
CA THR A 38 -9.84 3.55 -5.40
C THR A 38 -8.75 4.54 -4.99
N VAL A 39 -8.53 4.70 -3.68
CA VAL A 39 -7.51 5.61 -3.13
C VAL A 39 -6.93 5.07 -1.84
N LEU A 40 -5.61 5.22 -1.67
CA LEU A 40 -4.92 4.92 -0.42
C LEU A 40 -4.76 6.21 0.41
N PRO A 41 -5.07 6.20 1.72
CA PRO A 41 -4.94 7.40 2.54
C PRO A 41 -3.48 7.79 2.76
N THR A 42 -3.18 9.09 2.78
CA THR A 42 -1.83 9.61 3.08
C THR A 42 -1.36 9.28 4.51
N THR A 43 -2.30 8.92 5.39
CA THR A 43 -2.04 8.40 6.75
C THR A 43 -1.17 7.16 6.77
N ILE A 44 -1.04 6.43 5.64
CA ILE A 44 -0.11 5.30 5.49
C ILE A 44 1.32 5.65 5.93
N ARG A 45 1.74 6.92 5.81
CA ARG A 45 3.04 7.42 6.28
C ARG A 45 3.32 7.18 7.78
N LYS A 46 2.28 6.97 8.60
CA LYS A 46 2.42 6.65 10.03
C LYS A 46 2.99 5.25 10.26
N ALA A 47 2.81 4.33 9.30
CA ALA A 47 3.29 2.97 9.38
C ALA A 47 4.81 2.90 9.08
N THR A 48 5.62 3.53 9.93
CA THR A 48 7.07 3.64 9.74
C THR A 48 7.79 2.30 9.77
N LYS A 49 7.17 1.26 10.35
CA LYS A 49 7.67 -0.13 10.36
C LYS A 49 7.02 -1.03 9.31
N LEU A 50 6.23 -0.48 8.37
CA LEU A 50 5.53 -1.28 7.36
C LEU A 50 6.55 -1.95 6.43
N GLU A 51 6.55 -3.27 6.40
CA GLU A 51 7.43 -4.06 5.55
C GLU A 51 6.70 -4.56 4.30
N ILE A 52 5.42 -4.91 4.44
CA ILE A 52 4.60 -5.48 3.36
C ILE A 52 3.31 -4.68 3.20
N LEU A 53 3.07 -4.20 1.97
CA LEU A 53 1.82 -3.57 1.56
C LEU A 53 1.25 -4.33 0.35
N ASP A 54 0.16 -5.07 0.56
CA ASP A 54 -0.56 -5.78 -0.50
C ASP A 54 -1.88 -5.06 -0.81
N LEU A 55 -1.93 -4.47 -2.00
CA LEU A 55 -3.08 -3.77 -2.57
C LEU A 55 -3.56 -4.46 -3.86
N SER A 56 -3.17 -5.72 -4.09
CA SER A 56 -3.54 -6.44 -5.30
C SER A 56 -5.04 -6.63 -5.45
N ASN A 57 -5.51 -6.68 -6.70
CA ASN A 57 -6.93 -6.85 -7.03
C ASN A 57 -7.80 -5.76 -6.36
N ASN A 58 -7.54 -4.50 -6.73
CA ASN A 58 -8.26 -3.30 -6.33
C ASN A 58 -8.49 -2.40 -7.56
N GLN A 59 -8.88 -1.14 -7.36
CA GLN A 59 -9.20 -0.18 -8.43
C GLN A 59 -8.33 1.08 -8.37
N LEU A 60 -7.11 0.99 -7.82
CA LEU A 60 -6.20 2.12 -7.73
C LEU A 60 -5.74 2.57 -9.12
N THR A 61 -5.73 3.88 -9.34
CA THR A 61 -5.21 4.50 -10.57
C THR A 61 -3.89 5.23 -10.34
N GLU A 62 -3.55 5.52 -9.08
CA GLU A 62 -2.33 6.19 -8.63
C GLU A 62 -1.95 5.76 -7.20
N LEU A 63 -0.70 5.99 -6.82
CA LEU A 63 -0.25 5.86 -5.43
C LEU A 63 0.06 7.25 -4.83
N PRO A 64 -0.33 7.51 -3.57
CA PRO A 64 0.07 8.74 -2.90
C PRO A 64 1.58 8.75 -2.64
N GLU A 65 2.21 9.94 -2.67
CA GLU A 65 3.66 10.08 -2.42
C GLU A 65 4.11 9.48 -1.08
N ALA A 66 3.19 9.38 -0.11
CA ALA A 66 3.42 8.73 1.18
C ALA A 66 3.98 7.30 1.05
N VAL A 67 3.57 6.52 0.04
CA VAL A 67 4.06 5.15 -0.17
C VAL A 67 5.55 5.13 -0.47
N TYR A 68 6.04 6.09 -1.27
CA TYR A 68 7.46 6.19 -1.62
C TYR A 68 8.35 6.67 -0.47
N SER A 69 7.74 7.14 0.63
CA SER A 69 8.43 7.62 1.83
C SER A 69 8.49 6.61 2.99
N LEU A 70 7.94 5.40 2.80
CA LEU A 70 7.91 4.37 3.84
C LEU A 70 9.31 3.76 4.04
N PRO A 71 9.97 4.00 5.20
CA PRO A 71 11.40 3.71 5.35
C PRO A 71 11.72 2.22 5.52
N ALA A 72 10.73 1.42 5.96
CA ALA A 72 10.89 -0.02 6.19
C ALA A 72 10.27 -0.90 5.12
N LEU A 73 9.68 -0.31 4.05
CA LEU A 73 8.96 -1.08 3.04
C LEU A 73 9.91 -2.00 2.30
N LYS A 74 9.57 -3.28 2.23
CA LYS A 74 10.33 -4.32 1.52
C LYS A 74 9.56 -4.86 0.32
N THR A 75 8.23 -4.87 0.39
CA THR A 75 7.40 -5.44 -0.66
C THR A 75 6.12 -4.64 -0.85
N LEU A 76 5.88 -4.22 -2.09
CA LEU A 76 4.65 -3.58 -2.54
C LEU A 76 4.01 -4.42 -3.65
N ILE A 77 2.77 -4.86 -3.43
CA ILE A 77 2.03 -5.72 -4.37
C ILE A 77 0.81 -4.97 -4.91
N LEU A 78 0.73 -4.84 -6.22
CA LEU A 78 -0.16 -3.92 -6.93
C LEU A 78 -0.87 -4.55 -8.14
N TRP A 79 -0.58 -5.80 -8.49
CA TRP A 79 -1.20 -6.46 -9.64
C TRP A 79 -2.73 -6.45 -9.60
N LYS A 80 -3.35 -6.40 -10.78
CA LYS A 80 -4.80 -6.17 -10.95
C LYS A 80 -5.29 -4.91 -10.24
N ASN A 81 -4.71 -3.78 -10.61
CA ASN A 81 -5.26 -2.45 -10.38
C ASN A 81 -5.46 -1.74 -11.73
N SER A 82 -5.93 -0.49 -11.71
CA SER A 82 -6.29 0.30 -12.88
C SER A 82 -5.23 1.35 -13.24
N PHE A 83 -3.95 1.07 -12.97
CA PHE A 83 -2.86 2.00 -13.24
C PHE A 83 -2.70 2.27 -14.74
N SER A 84 -2.57 3.55 -15.10
CA SER A 84 -2.16 3.91 -16.45
C SER A 84 -0.72 3.47 -16.71
N ARG A 85 -0.34 3.33 -18.00
CA ARG A 85 1.06 3.07 -18.37
C ARG A 85 2.04 4.10 -17.78
N LEU A 86 1.65 5.38 -17.79
CA LEU A 86 2.47 6.45 -17.24
C LEU A 86 2.70 6.25 -15.73
N GLU A 87 1.66 5.85 -15.00
CA GLU A 87 1.78 5.61 -13.57
C GLU A 87 2.62 4.37 -13.25
N ILE A 88 2.49 3.30 -14.05
CA ILE A 88 3.37 2.13 -13.97
C ILE A 88 4.85 2.55 -14.13
N GLU A 89 5.17 3.37 -15.13
CA GLU A 89 6.52 3.87 -15.37
C GLU A 89 7.02 4.73 -14.20
N ARG A 90 6.16 5.57 -13.60
CA ARG A 90 6.48 6.36 -12.39
C ARG A 90 6.77 5.47 -11.18
N ILE A 91 5.91 4.48 -10.91
CA ILE A 91 6.06 3.53 -9.80
C ILE A 91 7.38 2.76 -9.96
N GLN A 92 7.62 2.18 -11.13
CA GLN A 92 8.87 1.48 -11.42
C GLN A 92 10.08 2.40 -11.27
N GLY A 93 10.01 3.64 -11.76
CA GLY A 93 11.07 4.64 -11.63
C GLY A 93 11.43 4.94 -10.18
N ARG A 94 10.44 5.09 -9.29
CA ARG A 94 10.67 5.28 -7.85
C ARG A 94 11.29 4.06 -7.19
N PHE A 95 10.78 2.87 -7.48
CA PHE A 95 11.23 1.63 -6.84
C PHE A 95 12.60 1.14 -7.35
N ARG A 96 13.10 1.62 -8.51
CA ARG A 96 14.49 1.35 -8.96
C ARG A 96 15.55 1.86 -7.99
N THR A 97 15.26 2.93 -7.25
CA THR A 97 16.19 3.53 -6.27
C THR A 97 15.92 3.08 -4.83
N MET A 98 14.88 2.26 -4.61
CA MET A 98 14.52 1.73 -3.30
C MET A 98 15.05 0.31 -3.13
N SER A 99 15.24 -0.13 -1.89
CA SER A 99 15.51 -1.54 -1.57
C SER A 99 14.26 -2.41 -1.62
N ALA A 100 13.08 -1.80 -1.73
CA ALA A 100 11.80 -2.48 -1.79
C ALA A 100 11.55 -3.10 -3.17
N ALA A 101 10.95 -4.30 -3.19
CA ALA A 101 10.43 -4.91 -4.40
C ALA A 101 9.01 -4.38 -4.69
N VAL A 102 8.71 -4.14 -5.97
CA VAL A 102 7.37 -3.82 -6.45
C VAL A 102 6.87 -4.88 -7.43
N ILE A 103 5.62 -5.32 -7.26
CA ILE A 103 4.96 -6.33 -8.09
C ILE A 103 3.71 -5.70 -8.69
N LEU A 104 3.70 -5.49 -10.01
CA LEU A 104 2.62 -4.84 -10.77
C LEU A 104 1.83 -5.82 -11.64
#